data_AF-A0A099P2A5-F1
#
_entry.id   AF-A0A099P2A5-F1
#
_cell.length_a   1.000
_cell.length_b   1.000
_cell.length_c   1.000
_cell.angle_alpha   90.00
_cell.angle_beta   90.00
_cell.angle_gamma   90.00
#
_symmetry.space_group_name_H-M   'P 1'
#
loop_
_entity.id
_entity.type
_entity.pdbx_description
1 polymer ?
#
loop_
_entity_poly.entity_id
_entity_poly.type
_entity_poly.pdbx_seq_one_letter_code
_entity_poly.pdbx_strand_id
1 'polypeptide(L)'
;MLHLKVVTPYKPNPSLNSLPKISKLSYLLGIASGISLTITLQNWHSFPAFPIYVLFISVFHFLEFYITASYQPGRVTDDSFVLDNPGYHVAHGIAILEYGIENYMFPTLNSSFNGVKLVGLSVVLTCQSIRTLAMVTAGINFSHVIKNVKENDHTLIQHGIYSIFRHPSYFGFFYWALGTQILLLNPVSFVLFMFLLYAFFSSRIPYEEAYLLKFFGEQYKEYMAKSWIGIPFIYSSFGFKEKMKIDH
;
A
#
# COMPACT_ATOMS: atom_id res chain seq x y z
N MET A 1 -1.25 5.41 44.02
CA MET A 1 -1.89 4.24 43.38
C MET A 1 -2.09 4.56 41.91
N LEU A 2 -1.13 4.19 41.05
CA LEU A 2 -1.26 4.34 39.60
C LEU A 2 -2.26 3.28 39.12
N HIS A 3 -3.45 3.71 38.72
CA HIS A 3 -4.36 2.86 37.95
C HIS A 3 -3.70 2.56 36.61
N LEU A 4 -2.99 1.43 36.54
CA LEU A 4 -2.71 0.75 35.29
C LEU A 4 -4.06 0.43 34.66
N LYS A 5 -4.54 1.31 33.78
CA LYS A 5 -5.62 0.97 32.86
C LYS A 5 -5.09 -0.22 32.06
N VAL A 6 -5.58 -1.40 32.40
CA VAL A 6 -5.49 -2.58 31.54
C VAL A 6 -6.13 -2.16 30.23
N VAL A 7 -5.31 -1.80 29.24
CA VAL A 7 -5.77 -1.61 27.87
C VAL A 7 -6.24 -2.99 27.45
N THR A 8 -7.54 -3.21 27.48
CA THR A 8 -8.14 -4.43 26.94
C THR A 8 -7.61 -4.59 25.53
N PRO A 9 -6.99 -5.73 25.18
CA PRO A 9 -6.52 -5.95 23.82
C PRO A 9 -7.72 -5.76 22.90
N TYR A 10 -7.57 -4.92 21.87
CA TYR A 10 -8.53 -4.74 20.79
C TYR A 10 -8.88 -6.14 20.25
N LYS A 11 -10.01 -6.70 20.70
CA LYS A 11 -10.43 -8.04 20.28
C LYS A 11 -11.00 -7.95 18.87
N PRO A 12 -10.68 -8.90 17.97
CA PRO A 12 -11.37 -8.99 16.69
C PRO A 12 -12.87 -9.01 16.95
N ASN A 13 -13.60 -8.11 16.31
CA ASN A 13 -15.04 -8.10 16.39
C ASN A 13 -15.57 -9.11 15.35
N PRO A 14 -16.03 -10.30 15.75
CA PRO A 14 -16.43 -11.33 14.79
C PRO A 14 -17.70 -10.92 14.04
N SER A 15 -18.51 -10.04 14.63
CA SER A 15 -19.76 -9.54 14.01
C SER A 15 -19.51 -8.64 12.81
N LEU A 16 -18.32 -8.02 12.71
CA LEU A 16 -17.91 -7.19 11.57
C LEU A 16 -17.22 -8.00 10.47
N ASN A 17 -17.00 -9.30 10.68
CA ASN A 17 -16.16 -10.12 9.82
C ASN A 17 -16.95 -11.28 9.22
N SER A 18 -17.18 -11.25 7.91
CA SER A 18 -17.72 -12.41 7.20
C SER A 18 -16.64 -13.49 7.08
N LEU A 19 -16.64 -14.45 8.01
CA LEU A 19 -15.72 -15.60 7.99
C LEU A 19 -15.74 -16.35 6.64
N PRO A 20 -16.90 -16.57 5.98
CA PRO A 20 -16.93 -17.16 4.65
C PRO A 20 -16.22 -16.30 3.59
N LYS A 21 -16.39 -14.97 3.61
CA LYS A 21 -15.71 -14.06 2.66
C LYS A 21 -14.20 -14.08 2.90
N ILE A 22 -13.75 -13.98 4.14
CA ILE A 22 -12.31 -14.02 4.52
C ILE A 22 -11.67 -15.34 4.06
N SER A 23 -12.31 -16.47 4.38
CA SER A 23 -11.84 -17.80 4.01
C SER A 23 -11.75 -17.95 2.49
N LYS A 24 -12.81 -17.57 1.76
CA LYS A 24 -12.86 -17.62 0.30
C LYS A 24 -11.79 -16.75 -0.35
N LEU A 25 -11.63 -15.50 0.09
CA LEU A 25 -10.62 -14.59 -0.47
C LEU A 25 -9.20 -15.09 -0.21
N SER A 26 -8.89 -15.52 1.02
CA SER A 26 -7.58 -16.09 1.37
C SER A 26 -7.26 -17.31 0.52
N TYR A 27 -8.24 -18.21 0.33
CA TYR A 27 -8.06 -19.42 -0.48
C TYR A 27 -7.83 -19.09 -1.96
N LEU A 28 -8.62 -18.18 -2.54
CA LEU A 28 -8.47 -17.77 -3.94
C LEU A 28 -7.12 -17.06 -4.20
N LEU A 29 -6.71 -16.16 -3.31
CA LEU A 29 -5.40 -15.51 -3.39
C LEU A 29 -4.27 -16.53 -3.28
N GLY A 30 -4.41 -17.51 -2.38
CA GLY A 30 -3.45 -18.61 -2.23
C GLY A 30 -3.32 -19.49 -3.48
N ILE A 31 -4.43 -19.85 -4.12
CA ILE A 31 -4.44 -20.58 -5.40
C ILE A 31 -3.74 -19.74 -6.48
N ALA A 32 -4.13 -18.47 -6.63
CA ALA A 32 -3.57 -17.58 -7.63
C ALA A 32 -2.06 -17.41 -7.44
N SER A 33 -1.59 -17.20 -6.21
CA SER A 33 -0.16 -17.12 -5.91
C SER A 33 0.56 -18.44 -6.16
N GLY A 34 -0.05 -19.58 -5.80
CA GLY A 34 0.55 -20.91 -5.98
C GLY A 34 0.77 -21.24 -7.45
N ILE A 35 -0.28 -21.10 -8.28
CA ILE A 35 -0.20 -21.31 -9.73
C ILE A 35 0.84 -20.38 -10.35
N SER A 36 0.78 -19.09 -10.00
CA SER A 36 1.70 -18.08 -10.53
C SER A 36 3.16 -18.36 -10.18
N LEU A 37 3.42 -18.81 -8.94
CA LEU A 37 4.76 -19.22 -8.51
C LEU A 37 5.24 -20.45 -9.28
N THR A 38 4.41 -21.48 -9.44
CA THR A 38 4.77 -22.68 -10.20
C THR A 38 5.14 -22.33 -11.65
N ILE A 39 4.31 -21.55 -12.34
CA ILE A 39 4.59 -21.11 -13.71
C ILE A 39 5.87 -20.28 -13.77
N THR A 40 6.08 -19.39 -12.78
CA THR A 40 7.29 -18.56 -12.70
C THR A 40 8.54 -19.42 -12.59
N LEU A 41 8.55 -20.41 -11.70
CA LEU A 41 9.71 -21.27 -11.47
C LEU A 41 10.02 -22.16 -12.69
N GLN A 42 8.99 -22.70 -13.34
CA GLN A 42 9.16 -23.51 -14.55
C GLN A 42 9.74 -22.71 -15.74
N ASN A 43 9.41 -21.42 -15.81
CA ASN A 43 9.75 -20.57 -16.96
C ASN A 43 10.75 -19.46 -16.63
N TRP A 44 11.48 -19.57 -15.50
CA TRP A 44 12.34 -18.50 -15.00
C TRP A 44 13.37 -17.99 -16.03
N HIS A 45 13.90 -18.89 -16.86
CA HIS A 45 14.85 -18.58 -17.94
C HIS A 45 14.30 -17.52 -18.93
N SER A 46 12.98 -17.46 -19.11
CA SER A 46 12.29 -16.50 -19.99
C SER A 46 11.80 -15.25 -19.24
N PHE A 47 11.99 -15.17 -17.92
CA PHE A 47 11.50 -14.10 -17.04
C PHE A 47 10.00 -13.80 -17.28
N PRO A 48 9.09 -14.68 -16.82
CA PRO A 48 7.67 -14.62 -17.16
C PRO A 48 6.97 -13.51 -16.35
N ALA A 49 6.96 -12.29 -16.89
CA ALA A 49 6.50 -11.08 -16.20
C ALA A 49 5.06 -11.19 -15.67
N PHE A 50 4.14 -11.73 -16.46
CA PHE A 50 2.72 -11.79 -16.09
C PHE A 50 2.42 -12.73 -14.91
N PRO A 51 2.90 -13.99 -14.87
CA PRO A 51 2.83 -14.81 -13.66
C PRO A 51 3.46 -14.14 -12.43
N ILE A 52 4.63 -13.49 -12.58
CA ILE A 52 5.26 -12.76 -11.48
C ILE A 52 4.35 -11.64 -10.98
N TYR A 53 3.74 -10.88 -11.89
CA TYR A 53 2.78 -9.83 -11.56
C TYR A 53 1.57 -10.38 -10.79
N VAL A 54 0.91 -11.44 -11.28
CA VAL A 54 -0.25 -12.05 -10.59
C VAL A 54 0.13 -12.57 -9.20
N LEU A 55 1.34 -13.15 -9.07
CA LEU A 55 1.89 -13.56 -7.78
C LEU A 55 1.95 -12.37 -6.81
N PHE A 56 2.54 -11.25 -7.22
CA PHE A 56 2.69 -10.09 -6.34
C PHE A 56 1.38 -9.36 -6.05
N ILE A 57 0.42 -9.28 -6.98
CA ILE A 57 -0.93 -8.79 -6.68
C ILE A 57 -1.58 -9.68 -5.61
N SER A 58 -1.48 -11.00 -5.76
CA SER A 58 -2.08 -11.96 -4.81
C SER A 58 -1.46 -11.86 -3.42
N VAL A 59 -0.12 -11.80 -3.37
CA VAL A 59 0.65 -11.66 -2.12
C VAL A 59 0.39 -10.31 -1.45
N PHE A 60 0.30 -9.21 -2.21
CA PHE A 60 -0.01 -7.89 -1.67
C PHE A 60 -1.35 -7.91 -0.90
N HIS A 61 -2.43 -8.34 -1.54
CA HIS A 61 -3.75 -8.36 -0.90
C HIS A 61 -3.83 -9.32 0.29
N PHE A 62 -3.14 -10.46 0.20
CA PHE A 62 -3.05 -11.37 1.34
C PHE A 62 -2.29 -10.73 2.51
N LEU A 63 -1.14 -10.09 2.25
CA LEU A 63 -0.35 -9.43 3.29
C LEU A 63 -1.08 -8.26 3.93
N GLU A 64 -1.84 -7.47 3.16
CA GLU A 64 -2.67 -6.40 3.72
C GLU A 64 -3.63 -6.94 4.80
N PHE A 65 -4.34 -8.01 4.49
CA PHE A 65 -5.24 -8.64 5.46
C PHE A 65 -4.46 -9.30 6.60
N TYR A 66 -3.47 -10.13 6.29
CA TYR A 66 -2.75 -10.94 7.27
C TYR A 66 -2.02 -10.07 8.29
N ILE A 67 -1.30 -9.03 7.85
CA ILE A 67 -0.58 -8.12 8.74
C ILE A 67 -1.57 -7.30 9.58
N THR A 68 -2.69 -6.86 9.01
CA THR A 68 -3.74 -6.19 9.79
C THR A 68 -4.33 -7.13 10.85
N ALA A 69 -4.59 -8.38 10.51
CA ALA A 69 -5.08 -9.38 11.46
C ALA A 69 -4.06 -9.66 12.58
N SER A 70 -2.76 -9.71 12.26
CA SER A 70 -1.70 -9.99 13.23
C SER A 70 -1.39 -8.82 14.17
N TYR A 71 -1.39 -7.59 13.65
CA TYR A 71 -0.89 -6.42 14.40
C TYR A 71 -2.00 -5.43 14.80
N GLN A 72 -3.19 -5.56 14.23
CA GLN A 72 -4.35 -4.70 14.49
C GLN A 72 -5.65 -5.52 14.65
N PRO A 73 -5.66 -6.56 15.53
CA PRO A 73 -6.73 -7.56 15.56
C PRO A 73 -8.13 -6.99 15.79
N GLY A 74 -8.30 -5.90 16.53
CA GLY A 74 -9.63 -5.30 16.74
C GLY A 74 -10.06 -4.29 15.68
N ARG A 75 -9.27 -4.08 14.61
CA ARG A 75 -9.64 -3.24 13.47
C ARG A 75 -9.68 -3.98 12.13
N VAL A 76 -9.22 -5.22 12.09
CA VAL A 76 -9.29 -6.04 10.88
C VAL A 76 -10.75 -6.31 10.49
N THR A 77 -11.05 -6.10 9.23
CA THR A 77 -12.32 -6.45 8.59
C THR A 77 -12.05 -7.28 7.34
N ASP A 78 -13.08 -7.87 6.76
CA ASP A 78 -13.01 -8.50 5.43
C ASP A 78 -12.67 -7.52 4.30
N ASP A 79 -12.71 -6.21 4.55
CA ASP A 79 -12.25 -5.19 3.61
C ASP A 79 -10.74 -4.89 3.74
N SER A 80 -10.07 -5.42 4.77
CA SER A 80 -8.61 -5.29 4.93
C SER A 80 -7.81 -6.04 3.85
N PHE A 81 -8.44 -6.83 2.99
CA PHE A 81 -7.82 -7.30 1.75
C PHE A 81 -7.58 -6.17 0.74
N VAL A 82 -8.25 -5.02 0.89
CA VAL A 82 -8.13 -3.85 -0.01
C VAL A 82 -8.47 -4.21 -1.46
N LEU A 83 -9.47 -5.07 -1.65
CA LEU A 83 -9.93 -5.52 -2.97
C LEU A 83 -11.15 -4.73 -3.46
N ASP A 84 -11.97 -4.17 -2.58
CA ASP A 84 -13.24 -3.53 -2.96
C ASP A 84 -13.04 -2.08 -3.43
N ASN A 85 -12.51 -1.92 -4.65
CA ASN A 85 -12.35 -0.62 -5.29
C ASN A 85 -12.51 -0.74 -6.81
N PRO A 86 -13.63 -0.26 -7.38
CA PRO A 86 -13.87 -0.33 -8.83
C PRO A 86 -12.78 0.34 -9.67
N GLY A 87 -12.27 1.50 -9.24
CA GLY A 87 -11.21 2.22 -9.95
C GLY A 87 -9.89 1.44 -9.98
N TYR A 88 -9.59 0.73 -8.89
CA TYR A 88 -8.45 -0.19 -8.82
C TYR A 88 -8.59 -1.33 -9.85
N HIS A 89 -9.76 -1.98 -9.91
CA HIS A 89 -9.99 -3.05 -10.89
C HIS A 89 -9.89 -2.57 -12.34
N VAL A 90 -10.42 -1.38 -12.64
CA VAL A 90 -10.31 -0.78 -13.98
C VAL A 90 -8.84 -0.52 -14.34
N ALA A 91 -8.06 0.07 -13.43
CA ALA A 91 -6.64 0.35 -13.68
C ALA A 91 -5.84 -0.94 -13.94
N HIS A 92 -6.03 -1.98 -13.13
CA HIS A 92 -5.39 -3.27 -13.34
C HIS A 92 -5.89 -3.98 -14.62
N GLY A 93 -7.17 -3.81 -14.98
CA GLY A 93 -7.71 -4.29 -16.24
C GLY A 93 -7.03 -3.65 -17.45
N ILE A 94 -6.83 -2.33 -17.43
CA ILE A 94 -6.07 -1.60 -18.46
C ILE A 94 -4.64 -2.11 -18.56
N ALA A 95 -3.95 -2.31 -17.43
CA ALA A 95 -2.58 -2.85 -17.41
C ALA A 95 -2.47 -4.25 -18.01
N ILE A 96 -3.44 -5.13 -17.71
CA ILE A 96 -3.48 -6.49 -18.28
C ILE A 96 -3.75 -6.43 -19.79
N LEU A 97 -4.67 -5.55 -20.23
CA LEU A 97 -4.98 -5.36 -21.64
C LEU A 97 -3.78 -4.82 -22.42
N GLU A 98 -3.10 -3.80 -21.91
CA GLU A 98 -1.89 -3.23 -22.50
C GLU A 98 -0.81 -4.31 -22.65
N TYR A 99 -0.50 -5.03 -21.57
CA TYR A 99 0.47 -6.12 -21.61
C TYR A 99 0.09 -7.18 -22.68
N GLY A 100 -1.19 -7.55 -22.76
CA GLY A 100 -1.68 -8.49 -23.77
C GLY A 100 -1.49 -7.99 -25.21
N ILE A 101 -1.84 -6.73 -25.46
CA ILE A 101 -1.70 -6.08 -26.78
C ILE A 101 -0.21 -5.98 -27.16
N GLU A 102 0.65 -5.54 -26.25
CA GLU A 102 2.08 -5.40 -26.50
C GLU A 102 2.76 -6.73 -26.77
N ASN A 103 2.44 -7.79 -26.03
CA ASN A 103 3.00 -9.11 -26.30
C ASN A 103 2.49 -9.72 -27.61
N TYR A 104 1.27 -9.38 -28.05
CA TYR A 104 0.73 -9.83 -29.33
C TYR A 104 1.36 -9.07 -30.51
N MET A 105 1.50 -7.74 -30.40
CA MET A 105 2.06 -6.89 -31.45
C MET A 105 3.59 -6.93 -31.51
N PHE A 106 4.26 -7.05 -30.36
CA PHE A 106 5.71 -6.94 -30.19
C PHE A 106 6.27 -8.09 -29.31
N PRO A 107 6.18 -9.35 -29.74
CA PRO A 107 6.52 -10.52 -28.91
C PRO A 107 7.98 -10.56 -28.45
N THR A 108 8.89 -9.91 -29.17
CA THR A 108 10.33 -9.85 -28.82
C THR A 108 10.66 -8.79 -27.77
N LEU A 109 9.75 -7.84 -27.50
CA LEU A 109 9.97 -6.78 -26.51
C LEU A 109 10.20 -7.38 -25.12
N ASN A 110 9.35 -8.34 -24.75
CA ASN A 110 9.37 -8.94 -23.42
C ASN A 110 10.70 -9.66 -23.11
N SER A 111 11.26 -10.37 -24.08
CA SER A 111 12.55 -11.06 -23.92
C SER A 111 13.76 -10.11 -24.00
N SER A 112 13.62 -8.97 -24.68
CA SER A 112 14.72 -8.01 -24.89
C SER A 112 15.02 -7.14 -23.67
N PHE A 113 14.04 -6.91 -22.79
CA PHE A 113 14.16 -5.97 -21.66
C PHE A 113 14.17 -6.64 -20.27
N ASN A 114 14.79 -7.81 -20.15
CA ASN A 114 14.92 -8.53 -18.86
C ASN A 114 15.55 -7.69 -17.74
N GLY A 115 16.51 -6.81 -18.06
CA GLY A 115 17.11 -5.91 -17.08
C GLY A 115 16.10 -4.91 -16.48
N VAL A 116 15.19 -4.37 -17.31
CA VAL A 116 14.13 -3.47 -16.85
C VAL A 116 13.11 -4.22 -15.99
N LYS A 117 12.74 -5.44 -16.40
CA LYS A 117 11.87 -6.31 -15.60
C LYS A 117 12.47 -6.64 -14.24
N LEU A 118 13.78 -6.87 -14.18
CA LEU A 118 14.49 -7.10 -12.92
C LEU A 118 14.43 -5.86 -12.01
N VAL A 119 14.61 -4.65 -12.56
CA VAL A 119 14.41 -3.40 -11.80
C VAL A 119 12.98 -3.31 -11.27
N GLY A 120 11.97 -3.58 -12.11
CA GLY A 120 10.57 -3.61 -11.69
C GLY A 120 10.33 -4.59 -10.54
N LEU A 121 10.85 -5.81 -10.66
CA LEU A 121 10.78 -6.84 -9.61
C LEU A 121 11.46 -6.40 -8.31
N SER A 122 12.65 -5.80 -8.39
CA SER A 122 13.35 -5.27 -7.21
C SER A 122 12.55 -4.15 -6.54
N VAL A 123 11.97 -3.23 -7.31
CA VAL A 123 11.11 -2.16 -6.77
C VAL A 123 9.89 -2.75 -6.07
N VAL A 124 9.19 -3.72 -6.69
CA VAL A 124 8.04 -4.40 -6.11
C VAL A 124 8.40 -5.06 -4.78
N LEU A 125 9.50 -5.83 -4.74
CA LEU A 125 9.96 -6.50 -3.52
C LEU A 125 10.29 -5.51 -2.40
N THR A 126 11.12 -4.51 -2.69
CA THR A 126 11.54 -3.52 -1.70
C THR A 126 10.35 -2.72 -1.17
N CYS A 127 9.46 -2.28 -2.05
CA CYS A 127 8.34 -1.43 -1.65
C CYS A 127 7.22 -2.22 -0.94
N GLN A 128 7.03 -3.50 -1.28
CA GLN A 128 6.21 -4.42 -0.49
C GLN A 128 6.75 -4.56 0.93
N SER A 129 8.07 -4.78 1.08
CA SER A 129 8.70 -4.88 2.39
C SER A 129 8.55 -3.59 3.21
N ILE A 130 8.76 -2.42 2.59
CA ILE A 130 8.56 -1.12 3.25
C ILE A 130 7.12 -0.96 3.73
N ARG A 131 6.14 -1.30 2.89
CA ARG A 131 4.72 -1.22 3.25
C ARG A 131 4.38 -2.16 4.40
N THR A 132 4.79 -3.41 4.32
CA THR A 132 4.58 -4.39 5.41
C THR A 132 5.26 -3.92 6.70
N LEU A 133 6.50 -3.44 6.64
CA LEU A 133 7.21 -2.91 7.80
C LEU A 133 6.53 -1.67 8.40
N ALA A 134 5.94 -0.81 7.56
CA ALA A 134 5.16 0.35 8.02
C ALA A 134 3.93 -0.06 8.83
N MET A 135 3.22 -1.10 8.38
CA MET A 135 2.06 -1.65 9.08
C MET A 135 2.47 -2.30 10.40
N VAL A 136 3.51 -3.13 10.38
CA VAL A 136 4.05 -3.80 11.58
C VAL A 136 4.54 -2.78 12.62
N THR A 137 5.30 -1.77 12.19
CA THR A 137 5.89 -0.77 13.09
C THR A 137 4.82 0.14 13.70
N ALA A 138 3.79 0.51 12.94
CA ALA A 138 2.69 1.33 13.47
C ALA A 138 1.71 0.52 14.31
N GLY A 139 1.54 -0.78 14.03
CA GLY A 139 0.65 -1.68 14.77
C GLY A 139 -0.75 -1.08 14.91
N ILE A 140 -1.27 -1.04 16.15
CA ILE A 140 -2.58 -0.44 16.47
C ILE A 140 -2.72 1.04 16.09
N ASN A 141 -1.64 1.75 15.76
CA ASN A 141 -1.72 3.14 15.27
C ASN A 141 -1.94 3.20 13.74
N PHE A 142 -1.75 2.10 13.01
CA PHE A 142 -2.05 2.04 11.58
C PHE A 142 -3.57 2.00 11.34
N SER A 143 -3.99 2.57 10.21
CA SER A 143 -5.37 2.55 9.75
C SER A 143 -5.42 2.77 8.23
N HIS A 144 -6.24 2.00 7.51
CA HIS A 144 -6.51 2.24 6.08
C HIS A 144 -7.38 3.50 5.86
N VAL A 145 -8.04 3.99 6.92
CA VAL A 145 -8.88 5.19 6.90
C VAL A 145 -8.22 6.28 7.74
N ILE A 146 -8.16 7.49 7.21
CA ILE A 146 -7.65 8.64 7.95
C ILE A 146 -8.56 8.93 9.12
N LYS A 147 -7.98 9.01 10.31
CA LYS A 147 -8.73 9.32 11.53
C LYS A 147 -8.90 10.83 11.69
N ASN A 148 -10.15 11.25 11.91
CA ASN A 148 -10.50 12.63 12.21
C ASN A 148 -10.64 12.92 13.73
N VAL A 149 -10.66 11.86 14.55
CA VAL A 149 -10.70 11.91 16.02
C VAL A 149 -9.50 11.15 16.60
N LYS A 150 -8.86 11.72 17.64
CA LYS A 150 -7.77 11.06 18.36
C LYS A 150 -8.33 10.05 19.35
N GLU A 151 -8.02 8.78 19.15
CA GLU A 151 -8.29 7.73 20.15
C GLU A 151 -7.27 7.79 21.29
N ASN A 152 -7.64 7.31 22.48
CA ASN A 152 -6.79 7.38 23.68
C ASN A 152 -5.47 6.60 23.53
N ASP A 153 -5.46 5.56 22.72
CA ASP A 153 -4.31 4.70 22.40
C ASP A 153 -3.51 5.19 21.19
N HIS A 154 -3.96 6.27 20.52
CA HIS A 154 -3.26 6.82 19.36
C HIS A 154 -2.00 7.58 19.78
N THR A 155 -0.84 6.99 19.50
CA THR A 155 0.49 7.54 19.76
C THR A 155 1.22 7.87 18.47
N LEU A 156 2.12 8.84 18.55
CA LEU A 156 2.93 9.25 17.41
C LEU A 156 4.15 8.31 17.27
N ILE A 157 4.21 7.58 16.16
CA ILE A 157 5.29 6.65 15.85
C ILE A 157 6.38 7.36 15.03
N GLN A 158 7.62 7.31 15.51
CA GLN A 158 8.78 7.99 14.90
C GLN A 158 10.03 7.10 14.79
N HIS A 159 9.91 5.80 15.08
CA HIS A 159 11.04 4.85 15.08
C HIS A 159 10.89 3.81 13.95
N GLY A 160 11.94 3.01 13.73
CA GLY A 160 11.95 2.03 12.64
C GLY A 160 11.85 2.73 11.29
N ILE A 161 11.01 2.23 10.40
CA ILE A 161 10.84 2.84 9.07
C ILE A 161 10.27 4.27 9.13
N TYR A 162 9.58 4.62 10.22
CA TYR A 162 9.05 5.97 10.44
C TYR A 162 10.13 7.00 10.76
N SER A 163 11.35 6.61 11.16
CA SER A 163 12.43 7.60 11.32
C SER A 163 12.92 8.17 9.99
N ILE A 164 12.65 7.48 8.88
CA ILE A 164 13.03 7.89 7.52
C ILE A 164 11.84 8.54 6.82
N PHE A 165 10.73 7.81 6.72
CA PHE A 165 9.52 8.28 6.03
C PHE A 165 8.40 8.54 7.02
N ARG A 166 7.75 9.71 6.94
CA ARG A 166 6.54 9.98 7.74
C ARG A 166 5.29 9.27 7.25
N HIS A 167 5.27 8.85 5.98
CA HIS A 167 4.20 8.06 5.38
C HIS A 167 4.74 6.81 4.65
N PRO A 168 5.43 5.89 5.36
CA PRO A 168 6.13 4.77 4.71
C PRO A 168 5.18 3.79 4.03
N SER A 169 3.95 3.65 4.54
CA SER A 169 2.91 2.82 3.89
C SER A 169 2.48 3.38 2.53
N TYR A 170 2.39 4.71 2.41
CA TYR A 170 2.05 5.38 1.16
C TYR A 170 3.20 5.36 0.17
N PHE A 171 4.42 5.62 0.63
CA PHE A 171 5.64 5.42 -0.15
C PHE A 171 5.70 4.00 -0.73
N GLY A 172 5.56 3.00 0.15
CA GLY A 172 5.59 1.59 -0.25
C GLY A 172 4.52 1.27 -1.30
N PHE A 173 3.27 1.70 -1.11
CA PHE A 173 2.22 1.43 -2.09
C PHE A 173 2.42 2.17 -3.42
N PHE A 174 2.80 3.44 -3.38
CA PHE A 174 3.02 4.26 -4.56
C PHE A 174 4.06 3.61 -5.49
N TYR A 175 5.24 3.31 -4.95
CA TYR A 175 6.32 2.74 -5.75
C TYR A 175 6.14 1.25 -6.05
N TRP A 176 5.45 0.49 -5.17
CA TRP A 176 5.07 -0.88 -5.48
C TRP A 176 4.20 -0.94 -6.74
N ALA A 177 3.16 -0.10 -6.80
CA ALA A 177 2.24 -0.07 -7.93
C ALA A 177 2.95 0.35 -9.23
N LEU A 178 3.86 1.33 -9.18
CA LEU A 178 4.70 1.67 -10.34
C LEU A 178 5.66 0.54 -10.74
N GLY A 179 6.26 -0.13 -9.76
CA GLY A 179 7.11 -1.29 -9.98
C GLY A 179 6.41 -2.41 -10.73
N THR A 180 5.11 -2.63 -10.46
CA THR A 180 4.32 -3.62 -11.22
C THR A 180 4.21 -3.28 -12.71
N GLN A 181 4.13 -2.00 -13.07
CA GLN A 181 4.05 -1.57 -14.47
C GLN A 181 5.42 -1.62 -15.16
N ILE A 182 6.50 -1.31 -14.43
CA ILE A 182 7.88 -1.54 -14.91
C ILE A 182 8.12 -3.03 -15.17
N LEU A 183 7.67 -3.90 -14.26
CA LEU A 183 7.78 -5.36 -14.41
C LEU A 183 7.04 -5.87 -15.65
N LEU A 184 5.87 -5.32 -15.96
CA LEU A 184 5.11 -5.66 -17.16
C LEU A 184 5.64 -5.00 -18.43
N LEU A 185 6.55 -4.02 -18.31
CA LEU A 185 7.02 -3.17 -19.40
C LEU A 185 5.90 -2.30 -20.02
N ASN A 186 4.88 -1.95 -19.24
CA ASN A 186 3.71 -1.18 -19.70
C ASN A 186 3.95 0.35 -19.58
N PRO A 187 4.35 1.07 -20.64
CA PRO A 187 4.60 2.51 -20.56
C PRO A 187 3.32 3.34 -20.31
N VAL A 188 2.19 2.97 -20.91
CA VAL A 188 0.93 3.73 -20.78
C VAL A 188 0.36 3.55 -19.39
N SER A 189 0.28 2.32 -18.90
CA SER A 189 -0.20 2.03 -17.54
C SER A 189 0.74 2.58 -16.47
N PHE A 190 2.06 2.62 -16.73
CA PHE A 190 2.99 3.29 -15.82
C PHE A 190 2.62 4.76 -15.61
N VAL A 191 2.41 5.51 -16.70
CA VAL A 191 2.01 6.93 -16.63
C VAL A 191 0.64 7.09 -15.97
N LEU A 192 -0.31 6.22 -16.31
CA LEU A 192 -1.65 6.22 -15.72
C LEU A 192 -1.59 6.00 -14.20
N PHE A 193 -0.89 4.96 -13.75
CA PHE A 193 -0.74 4.63 -12.33
C PHE A 193 -0.04 5.77 -11.59
N MET A 194 1.02 6.33 -12.17
CA MET A 194 1.73 7.47 -11.60
C MET A 194 0.80 8.66 -11.39
N PHE A 195 0.01 9.02 -12.40
CA PHE A 195 -0.92 10.14 -12.30
C PHE A 195 -2.03 9.89 -11.27
N LEU A 196 -2.70 8.72 -11.33
CA LEU A 196 -3.79 8.39 -10.42
C LEU A 196 -3.33 8.34 -8.96
N LEU A 197 -2.20 7.69 -8.69
CA LEU A 197 -1.65 7.59 -7.35
C LEU A 197 -1.13 8.93 -6.85
N TYR A 198 -0.51 9.73 -7.72
CA TYR A 198 -0.05 11.07 -7.35
C TYR A 198 -1.23 11.97 -7.00
N ALA A 199 -2.30 11.98 -7.80
CA ALA A 199 -3.52 12.73 -7.51
C ALA A 199 -4.15 12.29 -6.18
N PHE A 200 -4.21 10.97 -5.93
CA PHE A 200 -4.71 10.43 -4.67
C PHE A 200 -3.87 10.88 -3.47
N PHE A 201 -2.55 10.68 -3.50
CA PHE A 201 -1.69 10.97 -2.35
C PHE A 201 -1.42 12.46 -2.13
N SER A 202 -1.39 13.28 -3.20
CA SER A 202 -1.24 14.73 -3.08
C SER A 202 -2.42 15.40 -2.39
N SER A 203 -3.61 14.80 -2.45
CA SER A 203 -4.78 15.22 -1.67
C SER A 203 -4.78 14.59 -0.26
N ARG A 204 -4.49 13.28 -0.19
CA ARG A 204 -4.63 12.48 1.03
C ARG A 204 -3.61 12.85 2.11
N ILE A 205 -2.33 13.01 1.74
CA ILE A 205 -1.24 13.24 2.69
C ILE A 205 -1.41 14.57 3.43
N PRO A 206 -1.62 15.72 2.75
CA PRO A 206 -1.84 16.98 3.46
C PRO A 206 -3.05 16.95 4.38
N TYR A 207 -4.14 16.30 3.94
CA TYR A 207 -5.34 16.15 4.75
C TYR A 207 -5.07 15.35 6.04
N GLU A 208 -4.36 14.22 5.95
CA GLU A 208 -3.98 13.43 7.12
C GLU A 208 -3.02 14.19 8.05
N GLU A 209 -2.01 14.86 7.49
CA GLU A 209 -1.06 15.65 8.27
C GLU A 209 -1.72 16.79 9.05
N ALA A 210 -2.81 17.37 8.52
CA ALA A 210 -3.57 18.38 9.24
C ALA A 210 -4.18 17.83 10.55
N TYR A 211 -4.69 16.60 10.52
CA TYR A 211 -5.19 15.92 11.73
C TYR A 211 -4.04 15.49 12.65
N LEU A 212 -2.93 14.99 12.11
CA LEU A 212 -1.76 14.63 12.94
C LEU A 212 -1.18 15.84 13.67
N LEU A 213 -1.14 17.01 13.01
CA LEU A 213 -0.80 18.28 13.67
C LEU A 213 -1.81 18.65 14.76
N LYS A 214 -3.12 18.45 14.54
CA LYS A 214 -4.15 18.68 15.55
C LYS A 214 -3.99 17.73 16.75
N PHE A 215 -3.57 16.48 16.53
CA PHE A 215 -3.48 15.45 17.55
C PHE A 215 -2.22 15.53 18.40
N PHE A 216 -1.10 15.95 17.81
CA PHE A 216 0.23 15.87 18.43
C PHE A 216 1.00 17.19 18.47
N GLY A 217 0.48 18.26 17.85
CA GLY A 217 1.01 19.62 17.97
C GLY A 217 2.48 19.73 17.54
N GLU A 218 3.30 20.35 18.40
CA GLU A 218 4.73 20.58 18.15
C GLU A 218 5.52 19.29 17.93
N GLN A 219 5.16 18.19 18.59
CA GLN A 219 5.84 16.90 18.39
C GLN A 219 5.77 16.42 16.94
N TYR A 220 4.63 16.66 16.27
CA TYR A 220 4.50 16.30 14.86
C TYR A 220 5.25 17.27 13.95
N LYS A 221 5.28 18.57 14.28
CA LYS A 221 6.07 19.55 13.52
C LYS A 221 7.57 19.22 13.55
N GLU A 222 8.10 18.90 14.72
CA GLU A 222 9.50 18.47 14.86
C GLU A 222 9.78 17.19 14.08
N TYR A 223 8.84 16.25 14.10
CA TYR A 223 8.94 15.00 13.34
C TYR A 223 8.95 15.24 11.83
N MET A 224 8.11 16.15 11.33
CA MET A 224 8.07 16.50 9.92
C MET A 224 9.39 17.09 9.42
N ALA A 225 10.12 17.84 10.27
CA ALA A 225 11.42 18.41 9.92
C ALA A 225 12.54 17.35 9.77
N LYS A 226 12.35 16.17 10.38
CA LYS A 226 13.35 15.09 10.43
C LYS A 226 13.03 13.90 9.52
N SER A 227 11.84 13.86 8.93
CA SER A 227 11.31 12.74 8.14
C SER A 227 10.86 13.20 6.76
N TRP A 228 10.71 12.28 5.81
CA TRP A 228 10.38 12.57 4.41
C TRP A 228 9.03 11.95 4.01
N ILE A 229 8.28 12.53 3.07
CA ILE A 229 7.12 11.84 2.47
C ILE A 229 7.61 10.71 1.55
N GLY A 230 8.69 10.98 0.81
CA GLY A 230 9.28 10.05 -0.15
C GLY A 230 8.59 10.02 -1.53
N ILE A 231 7.45 10.69 -1.70
CA ILE A 231 6.80 10.95 -2.99
C ILE A 231 7.13 12.39 -3.40
N PRO A 232 7.80 12.63 -4.54
CA PRO A 232 8.20 13.96 -4.98
C PRO A 232 7.02 14.92 -5.11
N PHE A 233 7.25 16.22 -4.92
CA PHE A 233 6.28 17.31 -5.16
C PHE A 233 4.99 17.27 -4.31
N ILE A 234 4.88 16.38 -3.32
CA ILE A 234 3.84 16.45 -2.31
C ILE A 234 4.34 17.31 -1.15
N TYR A 235 3.72 18.48 -1.00
CA TYR A 235 4.00 19.40 0.10
C TYR A 235 3.12 19.11 1.31
N SER A 236 3.65 19.38 2.49
CA SER A 236 2.92 19.21 3.74
C SER A 236 1.72 20.18 3.87
N SER A 237 0.77 19.82 4.73
CA SER A 237 -0.41 20.60 5.15
C SER A 237 -0.15 22.07 5.57
N PHE A 238 1.11 22.50 5.74
CA PHE A 238 1.44 23.92 5.95
C PHE A 238 0.87 24.84 4.84
N GLY A 239 0.72 24.35 3.60
CA GLY A 239 0.01 25.07 2.54
C GLY A 239 -1.52 24.90 2.53
N PHE A 240 -2.06 23.92 3.26
CA PHE A 240 -3.50 23.63 3.32
C PHE A 240 -4.23 24.53 4.34
N LYS A 241 -3.51 25.09 5.32
CA LYS A 241 -4.05 26.09 6.27
C LYS A 241 -4.58 27.35 5.59
N GLU A 242 -4.03 27.74 4.43
CA GLU A 242 -4.60 28.84 3.64
C GLU A 242 -5.91 28.46 2.97
N LYS A 243 -6.06 27.20 2.54
CA LYS A 243 -7.27 26.73 1.86
C LYS A 243 -8.46 26.57 2.81
N MET A 244 -8.27 26.02 4.01
CA MET A 244 -9.34 25.91 5.01
C MET A 244 -9.76 27.23 5.65
N LYS A 245 -8.97 28.30 5.53
CA LYS A 245 -9.38 29.65 5.98
C LYS A 245 -10.35 30.33 5.02
N ILE A 246 -10.55 29.79 3.81
CA ILE A 246 -11.44 30.36 2.79
C ILE A 246 -12.86 29.77 2.91
N ASP A 247 -13.02 28.64 3.59
CA ASP A 247 -14.29 27.90 3.71
C ASP A 247 -15.02 28.11 5.07
N HIS A 248 -14.65 29.14 5.83
CA HIS A 248 -15.31 29.58 7.08
C HIS A 248 -15.57 31.08 7.05
#